data_AF-A0A947UCC1-F1
#
_entry.id   AF-A0A947UCC1-F1
#
_cell.length_a   1.000
_cell.length_b   1.000
_cell.length_c   1.000
_cell.angle_alpha   90.00
_cell.angle_beta   90.00
_cell.angle_gamma   90.00
#
_symmetry.space_group_name_H-M   'P 1'
#
loop_
_entity.id
_entity.type
_entity.pdbx_description
1 polymer ?
#
loop_
_entity_poly.entity_id
_entity_poly.type
_entity_poly.pdbx_seq_one_letter_code
_entity_poly.pdbx_strand_id
1 'polypeptide(L)'
;MYLGKSLLKRLIEIDVILMVIIAGGLIAVRLSRQPEPVYHPSIAAIETYFKQGESLNAYNEALKYSQEHPNDSTAYKYLGESLFQVERYAESTENYKLAFQDNALADSTKAEIYYFIGRNYDFLIDSDTAVSYFQKAIEMNPNYSFPYDALGAKALKKKNYNEAFSFFEKELSLIPDAESNPLSSYPYYYLAQAYFEINDYNKAQQMIEVAQKLAKRLTEPKPTLLLDNIESFRLKIEEKLIK
;
A
#
# COMPACT_ATOMS: atom_id res chain seq x y z
N MET A 1 -5.48 -47.09 -26.24
CA MET A 1 -4.53 -46.21 -25.53
C MET A 1 -5.24 -44.89 -25.19
N TYR A 2 -6.15 -44.89 -24.22
CA TYR A 2 -6.84 -43.71 -23.69
C TYR A 2 -7.45 -44.08 -22.34
N LEU A 3 -6.67 -43.96 -21.25
CA LEU A 3 -7.15 -44.15 -19.87
C LEU A 3 -6.17 -43.53 -18.85
N GLY A 4 -5.64 -42.34 -19.15
CA GLY A 4 -4.54 -41.75 -18.38
C GLY A 4 -4.68 -40.27 -17.99
N LYS A 5 -5.88 -39.67 -18.04
CA LYS A 5 -6.08 -38.25 -17.65
C LYS A 5 -7.14 -38.00 -16.58
N SER A 6 -7.86 -39.02 -16.11
CA SER A 6 -8.94 -38.85 -15.12
C SER A 6 -8.52 -39.07 -13.65
N LEU A 7 -7.33 -39.62 -13.38
CA LEU A 7 -6.90 -39.93 -12.01
C LEU A 7 -6.00 -38.85 -11.38
N LEU A 8 -5.29 -38.05 -12.19
CA LEU A 8 -4.39 -37.01 -11.65
C LEU A 8 -5.13 -35.79 -11.07
N LYS A 9 -6.38 -35.54 -11.45
CA LYS A 9 -7.17 -34.40 -10.94
C LYS A 9 -7.85 -34.66 -9.59
N ARG A 10 -7.71 -35.86 -9.02
CA ARG A 10 -8.34 -36.29 -7.75
C ARG A 10 -7.39 -36.44 -6.56
N LEU A 11 -6.11 -36.10 -6.73
CA LEU A 11 -5.06 -36.37 -5.72
C LEU A 11 -4.53 -35.12 -5.00
N ILE A 12 -5.18 -33.95 -5.14
CA ILE A 12 -4.78 -32.68 -4.46
C ILE A 12 -5.82 -32.22 -3.41
N GLU A 13 -6.76 -33.07 -3.00
CA GLU A 13 -7.56 -32.82 -1.79
C GLU A 13 -7.12 -33.78 -0.69
N ILE A 14 -6.06 -33.41 0.05
CA ILE A 14 -5.79 -34.03 1.34
C ILE A 14 -6.81 -33.45 2.32
N ASP A 15 -7.92 -34.16 2.51
CA ASP A 15 -8.92 -33.86 3.54
C ASP A 15 -8.26 -33.96 4.93
N VAL A 16 -7.95 -32.82 5.56
CA VAL A 16 -7.48 -32.78 6.94
C VAL A 16 -8.70 -32.77 7.87
N ILE A 17 -9.01 -33.93 8.43
CA ILE A 17 -10.07 -34.09 9.44
C ILE A 17 -9.40 -34.02 10.83
N LEU A 18 -9.75 -33.01 11.62
CA LEU A 18 -9.33 -32.91 13.02
C LEU A 18 -10.42 -33.53 13.91
N MET A 19 -10.09 -34.54 14.71
CA MET A 19 -11.02 -35.07 15.70
C MET A 19 -10.81 -34.37 17.05
N VAL A 20 -11.86 -33.73 17.57
CA VAL A 20 -11.85 -33.07 18.88
C VAL A 20 -12.80 -33.82 19.81
N ILE A 21 -12.35 -34.11 21.03
CA ILE A 21 -13.19 -34.72 22.07
C ILE A 21 -13.78 -33.59 22.92
N ILE A 22 -15.11 -33.47 22.93
CA ILE A 22 -15.82 -32.53 23.81
C ILE A 22 -16.85 -33.33 24.61
N ALA A 23 -16.80 -33.22 25.94
CA ALA A 23 -17.79 -33.74 26.89
C ALA A 23 -18.29 -35.18 26.60
N GLY A 24 -17.38 -36.10 26.28
CA GLY A 24 -17.69 -37.53 26.10
C GLY A 24 -18.08 -37.96 24.69
N GLY A 25 -17.98 -37.08 23.68
CA GLY A 25 -18.21 -37.42 22.26
C GLY A 25 -17.06 -37.00 21.34
N LEU A 26 -16.80 -37.80 20.31
CA LEU A 26 -15.81 -37.53 19.26
C LEU A 26 -16.48 -36.74 18.12
N ILE A 27 -16.06 -35.51 17.88
CA ILE A 27 -16.55 -34.69 16.76
C ILE A 27 -15.44 -34.54 15.72
N ALA A 28 -15.74 -34.90 14.47
CA ALA A 28 -14.87 -34.64 13.33
C ALA A 28 -15.13 -33.22 12.80
N VAL A 29 -14.13 -32.35 12.89
CA VAL A 29 -14.16 -31.00 12.31
C VAL A 29 -13.42 -31.04 10.98
N ARG A 30 -14.12 -30.70 9.90
CA ARG A 30 -13.52 -30.55 8.57
C ARG A 30 -12.92 -29.16 8.47
N LEU A 31 -11.60 -29.07 8.49
CA LEU A 31 -10.90 -27.83 8.23
C LEU A 31 -10.84 -27.64 6.72
N SER A 32 -11.73 -26.82 6.16
CA SER A 32 -11.58 -26.37 4.79
C SER A 32 -10.32 -25.51 4.73
N ARG A 33 -9.22 -26.06 4.23
CA ARG A 33 -8.07 -25.25 3.82
C ARG A 33 -8.61 -24.24 2.82
N GLN A 34 -8.59 -22.96 3.17
CA GLN A 34 -8.73 -21.92 2.15
C GLN A 34 -7.67 -22.23 1.09
N PRO A 35 -7.99 -22.23 -0.21
CA PRO A 35 -6.97 -22.44 -1.23
C PRO A 35 -5.88 -21.41 -0.97
N GLU A 36 -4.66 -21.86 -0.71
CA GLU A 36 -3.54 -20.92 -0.63
C GLU A 36 -3.51 -20.15 -1.95
N PRO A 37 -3.38 -18.81 -1.93
CA PRO A 37 -3.31 -18.04 -3.16
C PRO A 37 -2.19 -18.64 -4.00
N VAL A 38 -2.53 -19.13 -5.19
CA VAL A 38 -1.55 -19.73 -6.10
C VAL A 38 -0.59 -18.63 -6.51
N TYR A 39 0.53 -18.54 -5.80
CA TYR A 39 1.51 -17.48 -5.99
C TYR A 39 2.26 -17.74 -7.29
N HIS A 40 1.87 -17.03 -8.34
CA HIS A 40 2.48 -17.20 -9.66
C HIS A 40 3.94 -16.70 -9.62
N PRO A 41 4.93 -17.43 -10.16
CA PRO A 41 6.33 -17.02 -10.12
C PRO A 41 6.58 -15.61 -10.68
N SER A 42 5.84 -15.21 -11.72
CA SER A 42 5.91 -13.84 -12.26
C SER A 42 5.42 -12.77 -11.28
N ILE A 43 4.38 -13.04 -10.49
CA ILE A 43 3.91 -12.11 -9.44
C ILE A 43 5.00 -11.94 -8.38
N ALA A 44 5.62 -13.04 -7.96
CA ALA A 44 6.75 -13.02 -7.03
C ALA A 44 7.91 -12.15 -7.54
N ALA A 45 8.22 -12.29 -8.84
CA ALA A 45 9.27 -11.52 -9.49
C ALA A 45 8.92 -10.02 -9.55
N ILE A 46 7.67 -9.68 -9.94
CA ILE A 46 7.18 -8.29 -9.99
C ILE A 46 7.31 -7.63 -8.60
N GLU A 47 6.81 -8.29 -7.55
CA GLU A 47 6.90 -7.78 -6.18
C GLU A 47 8.34 -7.64 -5.68
N THR A 48 9.23 -8.54 -6.11
CA THR A 48 10.66 -8.45 -5.82
C THR A 48 11.28 -7.24 -6.50
N TYR A 49 10.98 -7.01 -7.77
CA TYR A 49 11.45 -5.83 -8.51
C TYR A 49 10.91 -4.53 -7.91
N PHE A 50 9.66 -4.49 -7.44
CA PHE A 50 9.14 -3.32 -6.70
C PHE A 50 9.95 -3.04 -5.44
N LYS A 51 10.27 -4.07 -4.66
CA LYS A 51 11.09 -3.93 -3.44
C LYS A 51 12.52 -3.46 -3.76
N GLN A 52 13.06 -3.83 -4.91
CA GLN A 52 14.40 -3.43 -5.35
C GLN A 52 14.43 -2.07 -6.06
N GLY A 53 13.26 -1.46 -6.32
CA GLY A 53 13.16 -0.24 -7.12
C GLY A 53 13.45 -0.44 -8.61
N GLU A 54 13.40 -1.68 -9.10
CA GLU A 54 13.66 -2.03 -10.50
C GLU A 54 12.38 -1.87 -11.35
N SER A 55 11.85 -0.64 -11.43
CA SER A 55 10.54 -0.34 -12.04
C SER A 55 10.38 -0.87 -13.47
N LEU A 56 11.43 -0.80 -14.30
CA LEU A 56 11.38 -1.29 -15.68
C LEU A 56 11.31 -2.82 -15.75
N ASN A 57 11.99 -3.53 -14.86
CA ASN A 57 11.94 -4.99 -14.80
C ASN A 57 10.58 -5.46 -14.30
N ALA A 58 10.02 -4.80 -13.28
CA ALA A 58 8.65 -5.03 -12.82
C ALA A 58 7.62 -4.81 -13.93
N TYR A 59 7.79 -3.75 -14.73
CA TYR A 59 6.92 -3.47 -15.87
C TYR A 59 7.01 -4.54 -16.96
N ASN A 60 8.21 -4.94 -17.36
CA ASN A 60 8.37 -5.96 -18.40
C ASN A 60 7.78 -7.31 -17.97
N GLU A 61 7.99 -7.72 -16.71
CA GLU A 61 7.44 -8.98 -16.21
C GLU A 61 5.91 -8.90 -16.04
N ALA A 62 5.37 -7.77 -15.57
CA ALA A 62 3.92 -7.56 -15.47
C ALA A 62 3.25 -7.56 -16.85
N LEU A 63 3.88 -6.95 -17.86
CA LEU A 63 3.39 -6.97 -19.23
C LEU A 63 3.33 -8.39 -19.79
N LYS A 64 4.41 -9.17 -19.59
CA LYS A 64 4.45 -10.57 -20.00
C LYS A 64 3.37 -11.40 -19.29
N TYR A 65 3.24 -11.24 -17.97
CA TYR A 65 2.21 -11.93 -17.20
C TYR A 65 0.80 -11.61 -17.72
N SER A 66 0.50 -10.35 -18.02
CA SER A 66 -0.80 -9.96 -18.60
C SER A 66 -1.07 -10.54 -19.98
N GLN A 67 -0.03 -10.76 -20.80
CA GLN A 67 -0.18 -11.44 -22.10
C GLN A 67 -0.47 -12.94 -21.95
N GLU A 68 0.10 -13.58 -20.93
CA GLU A 68 -0.13 -15.00 -20.63
C GLU A 68 -1.49 -15.26 -19.96
N HIS A 69 -2.02 -14.27 -19.23
CA HIS A 69 -3.27 -14.33 -18.49
C HIS A 69 -4.24 -13.22 -18.94
N PRO A 70 -4.76 -13.29 -20.18
CA PRO A 70 -5.68 -12.28 -20.68
C PRO A 70 -7.00 -12.30 -19.88
N ASN A 71 -7.56 -11.10 -19.62
CA ASN A 71 -8.77 -10.89 -18.83
C ASN A 71 -8.67 -11.36 -17.36
N ASP A 72 -7.46 -11.41 -16.79
CA ASP A 72 -7.24 -11.65 -15.37
C ASP A 72 -7.09 -10.33 -14.61
N SER A 73 -7.94 -10.13 -13.60
CA SER A 73 -7.91 -8.96 -12.73
C SER A 73 -6.60 -8.80 -11.98
N THR A 74 -5.96 -9.92 -11.62
CA THR A 74 -4.65 -9.90 -10.95
C THR A 74 -3.59 -9.37 -11.90
N ALA A 75 -3.57 -9.86 -13.14
CA ALA A 75 -2.67 -9.35 -14.17
C ALA A 75 -2.86 -7.85 -14.44
N TYR A 76 -4.11 -7.39 -14.55
CA TYR A 76 -4.39 -5.96 -14.73
C TYR A 76 -3.96 -5.11 -13.53
N LYS A 77 -4.12 -5.62 -12.29
CA LYS A 77 -3.64 -4.94 -11.08
C LYS A 77 -2.13 -4.72 -11.15
N TYR A 78 -1.35 -5.80 -11.34
CA TYR A 78 0.11 -5.70 -11.36
C TYR A 78 0.64 -4.89 -12.55
N LEU A 79 0.00 -4.98 -13.72
CA LEU A 79 0.36 -4.13 -14.85
C LEU A 79 0.05 -2.65 -14.57
N GLY A 80 -1.10 -2.36 -13.95
CA GLY A 80 -1.46 -1.02 -13.49
C GLY A 80 -0.43 -0.44 -12.50
N GLU A 81 -0.01 -1.23 -11.53
CA GLU A 81 1.00 -0.84 -10.54
C GLU A 81 2.37 -0.62 -11.19
N SER A 82 2.82 -1.52 -12.06
CA SER A 82 4.07 -1.33 -12.76
C SER A 82 4.05 -0.12 -13.70
N LEU A 83 2.92 0.18 -14.35
CA LEU A 83 2.73 1.37 -15.17
C LEU A 83 2.84 2.66 -14.33
N PHE A 84 2.32 2.65 -13.10
CA PHE A 84 2.50 3.75 -12.16
C PHE A 84 3.99 3.98 -11.83
N GLN A 85 4.73 2.90 -11.58
CA GLN A 85 6.17 2.98 -11.26
C GLN A 85 7.06 3.47 -12.41
N VAL A 86 6.58 3.37 -13.65
CA VAL A 86 7.23 3.96 -14.83
C VAL A 86 6.54 5.25 -15.31
N GLU A 87 5.77 5.89 -14.41
CA GLU A 87 5.13 7.20 -14.58
C GLU A 87 4.10 7.29 -15.72
N ARG A 88 3.55 6.15 -16.15
CA ARG A 88 2.49 6.07 -17.18
C ARG A 88 1.10 6.06 -16.53
N TYR A 89 0.77 7.15 -15.83
CA TYR A 89 -0.39 7.26 -14.93
C TYR A 89 -1.75 7.06 -15.61
N ALA A 90 -1.93 7.55 -16.83
CA ALA A 90 -3.17 7.37 -17.58
C ALA A 90 -3.42 5.89 -17.92
N GLU A 91 -2.39 5.20 -18.41
CA GLU A 91 -2.47 3.78 -18.77
C GLU A 91 -2.57 2.88 -17.54
N SER A 92 -1.90 3.27 -16.45
CA SER A 92 -2.07 2.65 -15.13
C SER A 92 -3.53 2.67 -14.70
N THR A 93 -4.20 3.83 -14.83
CA THR A 93 -5.61 4.00 -14.48
C THR A 93 -6.52 3.12 -15.32
N GLU A 94 -6.28 3.01 -16.63
CA GLU A 94 -7.08 2.14 -17.50
C GLU A 94 -6.91 0.66 -17.13
N ASN A 95 -5.69 0.20 -16.82
CA ASN A 95 -5.47 -1.17 -16.35
C ASN A 95 -6.16 -1.44 -15.01
N TYR A 96 -6.09 -0.50 -14.06
CA TYR A 96 -6.81 -0.64 -12.81
C TYR A 96 -8.34 -0.70 -13.00
N LYS A 97 -8.91 0.04 -13.96
CA LYS A 97 -10.33 -0.10 -14.31
C LYS A 97 -10.66 -1.48 -14.87
N LEU A 98 -9.77 -2.06 -15.68
CA LEU A 98 -9.93 -3.42 -16.19
C LEU A 98 -9.89 -4.46 -15.07
N ALA A 99 -9.09 -4.23 -14.02
CA ALA A 99 -9.05 -5.14 -12.86
C ALA A 99 -10.41 -5.27 -12.16
N PHE A 100 -11.27 -4.24 -12.18
CA PHE A 100 -12.61 -4.30 -11.60
C PHE A 100 -13.63 -5.11 -12.40
N GLN A 101 -13.27 -5.67 -13.57
CA GLN A 101 -14.19 -6.52 -14.34
C GLN A 101 -14.57 -7.82 -13.61
N ASP A 102 -13.71 -8.29 -12.71
CA ASP A 102 -14.04 -9.37 -11.78
C ASP A 102 -14.67 -8.81 -10.50
N ASN A 103 -15.97 -9.07 -10.34
CA ASN A 103 -16.72 -8.66 -9.16
C ASN A 103 -16.27 -9.37 -7.87
N ALA A 104 -15.45 -10.44 -7.96
CA ALA A 104 -14.98 -11.23 -6.82
C ALA A 104 -13.71 -10.68 -6.15
N LEU A 105 -13.16 -9.54 -6.60
CA LEU A 105 -12.00 -8.92 -5.94
C LEU A 105 -12.27 -8.67 -4.45
N ALA A 106 -11.33 -9.11 -3.60
CA ALA A 106 -11.35 -8.84 -2.18
C ALA A 106 -11.33 -7.32 -1.92
N ASP A 107 -12.03 -6.88 -0.86
CA ASP A 107 -12.14 -5.46 -0.55
C ASP A 107 -10.79 -4.82 -0.24
N SER A 108 -9.85 -5.57 0.34
CA SER A 108 -8.45 -5.14 0.50
C SER A 108 -7.77 -4.82 -0.83
N THR A 109 -7.98 -5.65 -1.86
CA THR A 109 -7.42 -5.44 -3.19
C THR A 109 -8.09 -4.26 -3.90
N LYS A 110 -9.41 -4.10 -3.74
CA LYS A 110 -10.13 -2.93 -4.26
C LYS A 110 -9.61 -1.63 -3.62
N ALA A 111 -9.31 -1.65 -2.32
CA ALA A 111 -8.73 -0.51 -1.62
C ALA A 111 -7.35 -0.12 -2.17
N GLU A 112 -6.45 -1.09 -2.38
CA GLU A 112 -5.14 -0.87 -3.03
C GLU A 112 -5.31 -0.24 -4.41
N ILE A 113 -6.21 -0.79 -5.24
CA ILE A 113 -6.45 -0.28 -6.59
C ILE A 113 -6.99 1.16 -6.54
N TYR A 114 -7.98 1.46 -5.70
CA TYR A 114 -8.51 2.82 -5.58
C TYR A 114 -7.45 3.81 -5.11
N TYR A 115 -6.59 3.40 -4.17
CA TYR A 115 -5.47 4.23 -3.75
C TYR A 115 -4.53 4.57 -4.90
N PHE A 116 -4.11 3.59 -5.71
CA PHE A 116 -3.22 3.86 -6.84
C PHE A 116 -3.89 4.67 -7.95
N ILE A 117 -5.19 4.49 -8.21
CA ILE A 117 -5.95 5.39 -9.10
C ILE A 117 -5.92 6.82 -8.54
N GLY A 118 -6.15 7.00 -7.24
CA GLY A 118 -6.05 8.30 -6.59
C GLY A 118 -4.66 8.93 -6.75
N ARG A 119 -3.60 8.14 -6.59
CA ARG A 119 -2.21 8.57 -6.83
C ARG A 119 -1.96 8.96 -8.28
N ASN A 120 -2.48 8.22 -9.25
CA ASN A 120 -2.40 8.56 -10.67
C ASN A 120 -3.00 9.94 -10.95
N TYR A 121 -4.22 10.19 -10.47
CA TYR A 121 -4.87 11.50 -10.63
C TYR A 121 -4.11 12.62 -9.92
N ASP A 122 -3.49 12.32 -8.79
CA ASP A 122 -2.69 13.30 -8.06
C ASP A 122 -1.44 13.74 -8.84
N PHE A 123 -0.74 12.80 -9.47
CA PHE A 123 0.37 13.11 -10.38
C PHE A 123 -0.09 13.83 -11.66
N LEU A 124 -1.34 13.63 -12.07
CA LEU A 124 -1.98 14.36 -13.17
C LEU A 124 -2.56 15.72 -12.72
N ILE A 125 -2.32 16.15 -11.47
CA ILE A 125 -2.74 17.45 -10.92
C ILE A 125 -4.27 17.57 -10.76
N ASP A 126 -5.01 16.47 -10.91
CA ASP A 126 -6.45 16.41 -10.62
C ASP A 126 -6.69 16.03 -9.15
N SER A 127 -6.50 17.03 -8.28
CA SER A 127 -6.53 16.83 -6.84
C SER A 127 -7.91 16.44 -6.29
N ASP A 128 -9.01 16.88 -6.92
CA ASP A 128 -10.35 16.60 -6.41
C ASP A 128 -10.76 15.16 -6.75
N THR A 129 -10.44 14.69 -7.96
CA THR A 129 -10.63 13.28 -8.33
C THR A 129 -9.76 12.36 -7.47
N ALA A 130 -8.50 12.75 -7.19
CA ALA A 130 -7.61 12.00 -6.32
C ALA A 130 -8.21 11.79 -4.91
N VAL A 131 -8.74 12.86 -4.28
CA VAL A 131 -9.38 12.80 -2.96
C VAL A 131 -10.57 11.83 -2.96
N SER A 132 -11.42 11.87 -3.99
CA SER A 132 -12.55 10.93 -4.09
C SER A 132 -12.11 9.47 -4.13
N TYR A 133 -11.03 9.15 -4.84
CA TYR A 133 -10.51 7.79 -4.90
C TYR A 133 -9.82 7.36 -3.60
N PHE A 134 -9.13 8.26 -2.90
CA PHE A 134 -8.60 7.94 -1.57
C PHE A 134 -9.72 7.65 -0.55
N GLN A 135 -10.83 8.40 -0.62
CA GLN A 135 -12.01 8.13 0.21
C GLN A 135 -12.61 6.75 -0.10
N LYS A 136 -12.75 6.39 -1.38
CA LYS A 136 -13.19 5.04 -1.77
C LYS A 136 -12.25 3.95 -1.28
N ALA A 137 -10.94 4.19 -1.28
CA ALA A 137 -9.98 3.24 -0.73
C ALA A 137 -10.22 2.97 0.78
N ILE A 138 -10.53 4.02 1.54
CA ILE A 138 -10.90 3.93 2.96
C ILE A 138 -12.24 3.21 3.15
N GLU A 139 -13.23 3.49 2.31
CA GLU A 139 -14.54 2.81 2.34
C GLU A 139 -14.38 1.29 2.14
N MET A 140 -13.51 0.89 1.21
CA MET A 140 -13.24 -0.52 0.95
C MET A 140 -12.43 -1.18 2.08
N ASN A 141 -11.42 -0.49 2.62
CA ASN A 141 -10.62 -0.99 3.72
C ASN A 141 -10.21 0.14 4.68
N PRO A 142 -10.95 0.32 5.79
CA PRO A 142 -10.65 1.37 6.77
C PRO A 142 -9.30 1.19 7.49
N ASN A 143 -8.70 0.00 7.40
CA ASN A 143 -7.40 -0.32 8.00
C ASN A 143 -6.24 -0.19 7.01
N TYR A 144 -6.50 0.21 5.77
CA TYR A 144 -5.45 0.49 4.81
C TYR A 144 -4.87 1.88 5.09
N SER A 145 -3.60 1.96 5.48
CA SER A 145 -3.00 3.18 6.03
C SER A 145 -2.71 4.25 4.96
N PHE A 146 -2.25 3.85 3.77
CA PHE A 146 -1.75 4.78 2.74
C PHE A 146 -2.73 5.88 2.26
N PRO A 147 -4.04 5.63 2.11
CA PRO A 147 -4.99 6.70 1.77
C PRO A 147 -5.06 7.82 2.81
N TYR A 148 -4.82 7.52 4.09
CA TYR A 148 -4.84 8.52 5.15
C TYR A 148 -3.65 9.49 5.03
N ASP A 149 -2.45 8.99 4.71
CA ASP A 149 -1.29 9.84 4.39
C ASP A 149 -1.62 10.82 3.25
N ALA A 150 -2.15 10.27 2.15
CA ALA A 150 -2.47 11.05 0.97
C ALA A 150 -3.51 12.15 1.27
N LEU A 151 -4.57 11.84 2.00
CA LEU A 151 -5.58 12.81 2.43
C LEU A 151 -5.02 13.83 3.43
N GLY A 152 -4.17 13.39 4.37
CA GLY A 152 -3.47 14.25 5.32
C GLY A 152 -2.61 15.29 4.62
N ALA A 153 -1.84 14.87 3.61
CA ALA A 153 -1.03 15.77 2.79
C ALA A 153 -1.88 16.79 2.02
N LYS A 154 -3.07 16.39 1.52
CA LYS A 154 -4.03 17.34 0.89
C LYS A 154 -4.61 18.33 1.90
N ALA A 155 -5.01 17.86 3.07
CA ALA A 155 -5.52 18.70 4.14
C ALA A 155 -4.46 19.72 4.58
N LEU A 156 -3.22 19.28 4.75
CA LEU A 156 -2.07 20.13 5.08
C LEU A 156 -1.84 21.21 4.02
N LYS A 157 -1.83 20.84 2.73
CA LYS A 157 -1.70 21.80 1.61
C LYS A 157 -2.85 22.81 1.58
N LYS A 158 -4.06 22.39 1.94
CA LYS A 158 -5.24 23.25 2.09
C LYS A 158 -5.25 24.06 3.40
N LYS A 159 -4.24 23.90 4.26
CA LYS A 159 -4.13 24.50 5.60
C LYS A 159 -5.24 24.08 6.57
N ASN A 160 -5.88 22.95 6.30
CA ASN A 160 -6.84 22.30 7.20
C ASN A 160 -6.08 21.47 8.24
N TYR A 161 -5.35 22.13 9.15
CA TYR A 161 -4.40 21.45 10.03
C TYR A 161 -5.05 20.40 10.95
N ASN A 162 -6.26 20.64 11.48
CA ASN A 162 -6.97 19.68 12.34
C ASN A 162 -7.29 18.37 11.61
N GLU A 163 -7.69 18.47 10.34
CA GLU A 163 -7.98 17.32 9.50
C GLU A 163 -6.68 16.59 9.12
N ALA A 164 -5.61 17.33 8.81
CA ALA A 164 -4.29 16.77 8.57
C ALA A 164 -3.77 15.97 9.77
N PHE A 165 -3.84 16.53 10.98
CA PHE A 165 -3.49 15.82 12.22
C PHE A 165 -4.30 14.54 12.38
N SER A 166 -5.62 14.62 12.22
CA SER A 166 -6.51 13.45 12.36
C SER A 166 -6.13 12.33 11.39
N PHE A 167 -5.79 12.66 10.13
CA PHE A 167 -5.40 11.67 9.14
C PHE A 167 -4.03 11.05 9.42
N PHE A 168 -3.00 11.84 9.76
CA PHE A 168 -1.68 11.28 10.08
C PHE A 168 -1.68 10.47 11.38
N GLU A 169 -2.44 10.88 12.39
CA GLU A 169 -2.62 10.09 13.62
C GLU A 169 -3.35 8.78 13.33
N LYS A 170 -4.37 8.81 12.45
CA LYS A 170 -5.07 7.60 12.01
C LYS A 170 -4.13 6.66 11.26
N GLU A 171 -3.32 7.16 10.34
CA GLU A 171 -2.31 6.37 9.64
C GLU A 171 -1.34 5.70 10.62
N LEU A 172 -0.75 6.46 11.55
CA LEU A 172 0.18 5.96 12.56
C LEU A 172 -0.47 4.86 13.42
N SER A 173 -1.75 5.00 13.77
CA SER A 173 -2.48 3.97 14.54
C SER A 173 -2.68 2.65 13.79
N LEU A 174 -2.56 2.66 12.46
CA LEU A 174 -2.71 1.49 11.60
C LEU A 174 -1.36 0.84 11.25
N ILE A 175 -0.24 1.53 11.46
CA ILE A 175 1.10 0.98 11.21
C ILE A 175 1.53 0.14 12.42
N PRO A 176 1.79 -1.17 12.23
CA PRO A 176 2.35 -1.99 13.29
C PRO A 176 3.72 -1.48 13.73
N ASP A 177 3.93 -1.42 15.04
CA ASP A 177 5.16 -0.96 15.68
C ASP A 177 5.62 0.42 15.18
N ALA A 178 4.68 1.35 14.95
CA ALA A 178 4.91 2.67 14.35
C ALA A 178 6.10 3.44 14.93
N GLU A 179 6.34 3.33 16.24
CA GLU A 179 7.48 3.98 16.91
C GLU A 179 8.86 3.48 16.46
N SER A 180 8.92 2.30 15.84
CA SER A 180 10.14 1.66 15.37
C SER A 180 10.14 1.38 13.87
N ASN A 181 8.99 1.51 13.21
CA ASN A 181 8.79 1.24 11.80
C ASN A 181 9.37 2.37 10.93
N PRO A 182 10.33 2.09 10.04
CA PRO A 182 10.92 3.13 9.18
C PRO A 182 9.91 3.87 8.30
N LEU A 183 8.81 3.23 7.88
CA LEU A 183 7.77 3.85 7.07
C LEU A 183 7.01 4.95 7.81
N SER A 184 6.95 4.90 9.15
CA SER A 184 6.33 5.95 9.94
C SER A 184 7.09 7.29 9.88
N SER A 185 8.29 7.32 9.27
CA SER A 185 9.00 8.58 9.02
C SER A 185 8.21 9.59 8.19
N TYR A 186 7.37 9.13 7.25
CA TYR A 186 6.52 9.99 6.41
C TYR A 186 5.46 10.75 7.21
N PRO A 187 4.55 10.07 7.97
CA PRO A 187 3.55 10.79 8.77
C PRO A 187 4.20 11.69 9.84
N TYR A 188 5.30 11.27 10.49
CA TYR A 188 6.01 12.16 11.43
C TYR A 188 6.59 13.40 10.75
N TYR A 189 7.11 13.27 9.52
CA TYR A 189 7.58 14.41 8.74
C TYR A 189 6.43 15.39 8.43
N TYR A 190 5.27 14.89 8.02
CA TYR A 190 4.11 15.74 7.75
C TYR A 190 3.49 16.35 9.01
N LEU A 191 3.49 15.63 10.14
CA LEU A 191 3.11 16.18 11.45
C LEU A 191 4.04 17.33 11.86
N ALA A 192 5.36 17.19 11.62
CA ALA A 192 6.31 18.28 11.88
C ALA A 192 5.97 19.52 11.04
N GLN A 193 5.63 19.35 9.76
CA GLN A 193 5.17 20.44 8.90
C GLN A 193 3.88 21.08 9.41
N ALA A 194 2.89 20.28 9.80
CA ALA A 194 1.63 20.76 10.34
C ALA A 194 1.83 21.58 11.62
N TYR A 195 2.65 21.09 12.57
CA TYR A 195 2.98 21.81 13.81
C TYR A 195 3.75 23.11 13.54
N PHE A 196 4.67 23.09 12.58
CA PHE A 196 5.40 24.29 12.17
C PHE A 196 4.46 25.38 11.66
N GLU A 197 3.48 25.03 10.84
CA GLU A 197 2.53 25.98 10.26
C GLU A 197 1.59 26.61 11.29
N ILE A 198 1.29 25.90 12.39
CA ILE A 198 0.53 26.47 13.52
C ILE A 198 1.43 27.13 14.59
N ASN A 199 2.72 27.32 14.28
CA ASN A 199 3.75 27.91 15.14
C ASN A 199 4.04 27.15 16.44
N ASP A 200 3.68 25.87 16.53
CA ASP A 200 4.12 25.00 17.62
C ASP A 200 5.48 24.39 17.27
N TYR A 201 6.51 25.24 17.31
CA TYR A 201 7.87 24.86 16.89
C TYR A 201 8.48 23.79 17.79
N ASN A 202 8.08 23.72 19.07
CA ASN A 202 8.54 22.69 19.98
C ASN A 202 8.02 21.30 19.56
N LYS A 203 6.72 21.18 19.26
CA LYS A 203 6.19 19.91 18.73
C LYS A 203 6.71 19.61 17.33
N ALA A 204 6.89 20.62 16.48
CA ALA A 204 7.50 20.43 15.17
C ALA A 204 8.91 19.81 15.29
N GLN A 205 9.72 20.31 16.23
CA GLN A 205 11.05 19.77 16.51
C GLN A 205 10.99 18.32 17.01
N GLN A 206 10.06 17.99 17.91
CA GLN A 206 9.89 16.61 18.37
C GLN A 206 9.55 15.67 17.22
N MET A 207 8.60 16.07 16.36
CA MET A 207 8.16 15.22 15.25
C MET A 207 9.25 15.04 14.18
N ILE A 208 10.01 16.10 13.85
CA ILE A 208 11.07 16.01 12.83
C ILE A 208 12.25 15.14 13.31
N GLU A 209 12.56 15.14 14.61
CA GLU A 209 13.58 14.26 15.19
C GLU A 209 13.18 12.78 15.11
N VAL A 210 11.92 12.47 15.39
CA VAL A 210 11.37 11.11 15.23
C VAL A 210 11.42 10.70 13.76
N ALA A 211 10.96 11.56 12.85
CA ALA A 211 11.02 11.31 11.41
C ALA A 211 12.46 11.02 10.94
N GLN A 212 13.42 11.83 11.37
CA GLN A 212 14.84 11.67 11.01
C GLN A 212 15.42 10.35 11.53
N LYS A 213 15.11 9.97 12.77
CA LYS A 213 15.56 8.71 13.38
C LYS A 213 15.05 7.50 12.59
N LEU A 214 13.77 7.52 12.20
CA LEU A 214 13.13 6.42 11.47
C LEU A 214 13.60 6.36 10.01
N ALA A 215 13.70 7.50 9.32
CA ALA A 215 14.10 7.56 7.92
C ALA A 215 15.50 6.99 7.68
N LYS A 216 16.43 7.12 8.64
CA LYS A 216 17.78 6.51 8.56
C LYS A 216 17.77 4.97 8.48
N ARG A 217 16.65 4.34 8.84
CA ARG A 217 16.48 2.87 8.84
C ARG A 217 15.75 2.37 7.60
N LEU A 218 15.31 3.26 6.69
CA LEU A 218 14.71 2.85 5.41
C LEU A 218 15.74 2.11 4.57
N THR A 219 15.36 0.93 4.07
CA THR A 219 16.16 0.14 3.14
C THR A 219 16.06 0.70 1.72
N GLU A 220 17.03 0.34 0.87
CA GLU A 220 17.13 0.87 -0.50
C GLU A 220 15.91 0.47 -1.39
N PRO A 221 15.51 1.31 -2.37
CA PRO A 221 16.12 2.60 -2.69
C PRO A 221 15.86 3.62 -1.59
N LYS A 222 16.94 4.15 -1.00
CA LYS A 222 16.86 5.13 0.06
C LYS A 222 16.22 6.34 -0.59
N PRO A 223 15.13 6.87 -0.05
CA PRO A 223 14.62 8.13 -0.52
C PRO A 223 15.59 9.21 -0.02
N THR A 224 16.73 9.39 -0.69
CA THR A 224 17.74 10.41 -0.38
C THR A 224 17.07 11.77 -0.28
N LEU A 225 16.09 12.01 -1.17
CA LEU A 225 15.23 13.18 -1.17
C LEU A 225 14.45 13.37 0.14
N LEU A 226 13.94 12.30 0.78
CA LEU A 226 13.22 12.43 2.06
C LEU A 226 14.16 12.85 3.18
N LEU A 227 15.34 12.22 3.29
CA LEU A 227 16.32 12.57 4.32
C LEU A 227 16.81 14.01 4.15
N ASP A 228 17.06 14.45 2.91
CA ASP A 228 17.45 15.82 2.60
C ASP A 228 16.32 16.80 2.95
N ASN A 229 15.07 16.46 2.64
CA ASN A 229 13.89 17.26 2.99
C ASN A 229 13.67 17.36 4.50
N ILE A 230 13.89 16.26 5.24
CA ILE A 230 13.81 16.22 6.70
C ILE A 230 14.88 17.13 7.31
N GLU A 231 16.12 17.00 6.84
CA GLU A 231 17.25 17.78 7.34
C GLU A 231 17.07 19.28 7.06
N SER A 232 16.71 19.63 5.82
CA SER A 232 16.42 21.02 5.44
C SER A 232 15.30 21.61 6.30
N PHE A 233 14.23 20.84 6.55
CA PHE A 233 13.11 21.31 7.35
C PHE A 233 13.45 21.44 8.84
N ARG A 234 14.28 20.54 9.37
CA ARG A 234 14.79 20.61 10.75
C ARG A 234 15.52 21.93 10.99
N LEU A 235 16.44 22.32 10.10
CA LEU A 235 17.16 23.59 10.20
C LEU A 235 16.20 24.79 10.22
N LYS A 236 15.13 24.75 9.42
CA LYS A 236 14.09 25.79 9.40
C LYS A 236 13.32 25.88 10.74
N ILE A 237 13.09 24.75 11.42
CA ILE A 237 12.49 24.74 12.77
C ILE A 237 13.47 25.33 13.80
N GLU A 238 14.74 24.94 13.76
CA GLU A 238 15.78 25.44 14.67
C GLU A 238 15.93 26.97 14.58
N GLU A 239 15.91 27.54 13.37
CA GLU A 239 15.93 28.99 13.16
C GLU A 239 14.75 29.73 13.83
N LYS A 240 13.60 29.06 13.96
CA LYS A 240 12.41 29.61 14.62
C LYS A 240 12.46 29.50 16.13
N LEU A 241 13.14 28.49 16.67
CA LEU A 241 13.30 28.30 18.11
C LEU A 241 14.33 29.25 18.74
N ILE A 242 15.26 29.78 17.94
CA ILE A 242 16.31 30.73 18.38
C ILE A 242 15.79 32.18 18.44
N LYS A 243 14.67 32.50 17.77
CA LYS A 243 14.09 33.85 17.68
C LYS A 243 12.97 34.07 18.69
#